data_AF-A0A7C4QKX3-F1
#
_entry.id   AF-A0A7C4QKX3-F1
#
_cell.length_a   1.000
_cell.length_b   1.000
_cell.length_c   1.000
_cell.angle_alpha   90.00
_cell.angle_beta   90.00
_cell.angle_gamma   90.00
#
_symmetry.space_group_name_H-M   'P 1'
#
loop_
_entity.id
_entity.type
_entity.pdbx_description
1 polymer ?
#
loop_
_entity_poly.entity_id
_entity_poly.type
_entity_poly.pdbx_seq_one_letter_code
_entity_poly.pdbx_strand_id
1 'polypeptide(L)'
;MRMPFGKYRGQPLSEIPQHYLEWLLRSVDLRPSLEAAVIAELNQRYKPPPPPIDLKAVTKAWYRQLTLKYHPDRGGSNAAMAAINDAYDVLRELLARNGVELDA
;
A
#
# COMPACT_ATOMS: atom_id res chain seq x y z
N MET A 1 -18.47 -20.67 9.42
CA MET A 1 -18.49 -22.09 9.00
C MET A 1 -17.33 -22.83 9.64
N ARG A 2 -17.46 -24.14 9.92
CA ARG A 2 -16.38 -24.98 10.46
C ARG A 2 -15.88 -25.95 9.39
N MET A 3 -14.60 -26.29 9.45
CA MET A 3 -13.96 -27.20 8.52
C MET A 3 -14.49 -28.64 8.72
N PRO A 4 -15.03 -29.31 7.69
CA PRO A 4 -15.66 -30.61 7.86
C PRO A 4 -14.66 -31.79 7.91
N PHE A 5 -13.44 -31.64 7.41
CA PHE A 5 -12.45 -32.72 7.29
C PHE A 5 -10.99 -32.23 7.40
N GLY A 6 -10.05 -33.17 7.35
CA GLY A 6 -8.62 -32.88 7.32
C GLY A 6 -8.03 -32.46 8.67
N LYS A 7 -6.82 -31.89 8.63
CA LYS A 7 -6.03 -31.53 9.83
C LYS A 7 -6.76 -30.57 10.77
N TYR A 8 -7.55 -29.65 10.22
CA TYR A 8 -8.25 -28.61 10.98
C TYR A 8 -9.75 -28.91 11.19
N ARG A 9 -10.15 -30.19 11.12
CA ARG A 9 -11.55 -30.60 11.29
C ARG A 9 -12.16 -30.01 12.57
N GLY A 10 -13.34 -29.42 12.44
CA GLY A 10 -14.09 -28.80 13.52
C GLY A 10 -13.66 -27.36 13.85
N GLN A 11 -12.53 -26.87 13.35
CA GLN A 11 -12.11 -25.48 13.57
C GLN A 11 -12.89 -24.51 12.67
N PRO A 12 -13.17 -23.28 13.14
CA PRO A 12 -13.74 -22.24 12.29
C PRO A 12 -12.74 -21.83 11.20
N LEU A 13 -13.23 -21.50 10.00
CA LEU A 13 -12.35 -21.10 8.90
C LEU A 13 -11.42 -19.94 9.26
N SER A 14 -11.89 -18.99 10.08
CA SER A 14 -11.16 -17.84 10.60
C SER A 14 -9.90 -18.17 11.41
N GLU A 15 -9.83 -19.36 12.02
CA GLU A 15 -8.65 -19.80 12.79
C GLU A 15 -7.67 -20.63 11.95
N ILE A 16 -8.09 -21.07 10.76
CA ILE A 16 -7.28 -21.90 9.89
C ILE A 16 -6.24 -21.04 9.16
N PRO A 17 -4.96 -21.43 9.10
CA PRO A 17 -3.94 -20.66 8.40
C PRO A 17 -4.27 -20.44 6.92
N GLN A 18 -3.94 -19.24 6.41
CA GLN A 18 -4.21 -18.84 5.02
C GLN A 18 -3.66 -19.85 4.00
N HIS A 19 -2.41 -20.29 4.16
CA HIS A 19 -1.78 -21.24 3.24
C HIS A 19 -2.53 -22.57 3.13
N TYR A 20 -3.20 -23.01 4.20
CA TYR A 20 -3.98 -24.25 4.16
C TYR A 20 -5.30 -24.07 3.40
N LEU A 21 -5.95 -22.90 3.56
CA LEU A 21 -7.14 -22.54 2.80
C LEU A 21 -6.83 -22.38 1.31
N GLU A 22 -5.69 -21.77 0.98
CA GLU A 22 -5.20 -21.66 -0.40
C GLU A 22 -4.89 -23.03 -1.01
N TRP A 23 -4.24 -23.91 -0.24
CA TRP A 23 -3.99 -25.29 -0.65
C TRP A 23 -5.29 -26.05 -0.90
N LEU A 24 -6.30 -25.89 -0.03
CA LEU A 24 -7.61 -26.53 -0.21
C LEU A 24 -8.25 -26.16 -1.56
N LEU A 25 -8.25 -24.87 -1.92
CA LEU A 25 -8.81 -24.41 -3.19
C LEU A 25 -8.05 -24.91 -4.42
N ARG A 26 -6.75 -25.17 -4.29
CA ARG A 26 -5.89 -25.57 -5.42
C ARG A 26 -5.78 -27.08 -5.60
N SER A 27 -5.93 -27.85 -4.53
CA SER A 27 -5.53 -29.26 -4.50
C SER A 27 -6.66 -30.22 -4.14
N VAL A 28 -7.82 -29.73 -3.71
CA VAL A 28 -8.94 -30.57 -3.28
C VAL A 28 -10.21 -30.14 -4.02
N ASP A 29 -10.96 -31.12 -4.54
CA ASP A 29 -12.30 -30.87 -5.06
C ASP A 29 -13.27 -30.67 -3.88
N LEU A 30 -13.69 -29.41 -3.68
CA LEU A 30 -14.52 -29.01 -2.55
C LEU A 30 -15.99 -29.01 -2.93
N ARG A 31 -16.86 -29.30 -1.96
CA ARG A 31 -18.29 -29.06 -2.13
C ARG A 31 -18.53 -27.55 -2.36
N PRO A 32 -19.47 -27.15 -3.25
CA PRO A 32 -19.67 -25.74 -3.60
C PRO A 32 -19.87 -24.81 -2.39
N SER A 33 -20.56 -25.28 -1.35
CA SER A 33 -20.78 -24.50 -0.12
C SER A 33 -19.51 -24.28 0.70
N LEU A 34 -18.61 -25.26 0.74
CA LEU A 34 -17.34 -25.16 1.44
C LEU A 34 -16.39 -24.25 0.67
N GLU A 35 -16.31 -24.43 -0.64
CA GLU A 35 -15.50 -23.60 -1.53
C GLU A 35 -15.87 -22.12 -1.42
N ALA A 36 -17.16 -21.79 -1.56
CA ALA A 36 -17.65 -20.42 -1.47
C ALA A 36 -17.28 -19.75 -0.14
N ALA A 37 -17.36 -20.48 0.97
CA ALA A 37 -17.04 -19.91 2.27
C ALA A 37 -15.53 -19.89 2.57
N VAL A 38 -14.72 -20.75 1.95
CA VAL A 38 -13.24 -20.61 1.96
C VAL A 38 -12.80 -19.39 1.15
N ILE A 39 -13.40 -19.17 -0.03
CA ILE A 39 -13.15 -17.97 -0.84
C ILE A 39 -13.56 -16.70 -0.08
N ALA A 40 -14.74 -16.70 0.55
CA ALA A 40 -15.21 -15.57 1.35
C ALA A 40 -14.25 -15.26 2.52
N GLU A 41 -13.76 -16.28 3.22
CA GLU A 41 -12.77 -16.12 4.29
C GLU A 41 -11.45 -15.53 3.77
N LEU A 42 -10.92 -16.05 2.66
CA LEU A 42 -9.68 -15.51 2.06
C LEU A 42 -9.86 -14.07 1.58
N ASN A 43 -11.00 -13.73 0.99
CA ASN A 43 -11.34 -12.36 0.59
C ASN A 43 -11.49 -11.43 1.79
N GLN A 44 -12.05 -11.91 2.90
CA GLN A 44 -12.15 -11.13 4.14
C GLN A 44 -10.77 -10.83 4.74
N ARG A 45 -9.83 -11.78 4.63
CA ARG A 45 -8.44 -11.59 5.06
C ARG A 45 -7.61 -10.75 4.11
N TYR A 46 -7.98 -10.74 2.84
CA TYR A 46 -7.27 -10.00 1.83
C TYR A 46 -7.27 -8.51 2.18
N LYS A 47 -6.10 -8.03 2.58
CA LYS A 47 -5.82 -6.60 2.68
C LYS A 47 -5.27 -6.21 1.31
N PRO A 48 -6.03 -5.48 0.47
CA PRO A 48 -5.47 -4.99 -0.78
C PRO A 48 -4.20 -4.21 -0.45
N PRO A 49 -3.16 -4.31 -1.29
CA PRO A 49 -2.03 -3.41 -1.15
C PRO A 49 -2.57 -1.98 -1.14
N PRO A 50 -1.98 -1.08 -0.32
CA PRO A 50 -2.38 0.31 -0.36
C PRO A 50 -2.30 0.81 -1.82
N PRO A 51 -3.19 1.72 -2.22
CA PRO A 51 -3.14 2.27 -3.56
C PRO A 51 -1.73 2.83 -3.83
N PRO A 52 -1.23 2.73 -5.08
CA PRO A 52 0.06 3.29 -5.43
C PRO A 52 0.16 4.75 -4.99
N ILE A 53 1.27 5.12 -4.36
CA ILE A 53 1.52 6.50 -3.98
C ILE A 53 1.84 7.28 -5.25
N ASP A 54 1.09 8.36 -5.51
CA ASP A 54 1.47 9.33 -6.52
C ASP A 54 2.65 10.17 -6.01
N LEU A 55 3.86 9.68 -6.28
CA LEU A 55 5.10 10.34 -5.88
C LEU A 55 5.24 11.74 -6.48
N LYS A 56 4.60 12.02 -7.63
CA LYS A 56 4.60 13.37 -8.20
C LYS A 56 3.76 14.31 -7.35
N ALA A 57 2.53 13.90 -7.06
CA ALA A 57 1.61 14.68 -6.24
C ALA A 57 2.15 14.91 -4.83
N VAL A 58 2.71 13.88 -4.20
CA VAL A 58 3.28 13.99 -2.84
C VAL A 58 4.47 14.94 -2.80
N THR A 59 5.40 14.83 -3.76
CA THR A 59 6.58 15.71 -3.81
C THR A 59 6.19 17.17 -4.05
N LYS A 60 5.24 17.44 -4.97
CA LYS A 60 4.70 18.79 -5.21
C LYS A 60 3.98 19.34 -3.99
N ALA A 61 3.18 18.53 -3.30
CA ALA A 61 2.47 18.93 -2.09
C ALA A 61 3.43 19.28 -0.95
N TRP A 62 4.45 18.45 -0.72
CA TRP A 62 5.51 18.68 0.25
C TRP A 62 6.25 19.99 0.00
N TYR A 63 6.71 20.20 -1.25
CA TYR A 63 7.42 21.42 -1.64
C TYR A 63 6.55 22.66 -1.39
N ARG A 64 5.30 22.65 -1.87
CA ARG A 64 4.35 23.75 -1.66
C ARG A 64 4.15 24.05 -0.18
N GLN A 65 3.98 23.02 0.65
CA GLN A 65 3.77 23.18 2.08
C GLN A 65 4.99 23.83 2.78
N LEU A 66 6.20 23.40 2.43
CA LEU A 66 7.42 23.99 3.00
C LEU A 66 7.66 25.41 2.50
N THR A 67 7.46 25.66 1.20
CA THR A 67 7.56 27.01 0.63
C THR A 67 6.60 27.96 1.33
N LEU A 68 5.33 27.59 1.53
CA LEU A 68 4.36 28.44 2.24
C LEU A 68 4.76 28.72 3.70
N LYS A 69 5.41 27.76 4.37
CA LYS A 69 5.80 27.87 5.78
C LYS A 69 7.09 28.68 5.96
N TYR A 70 8.04 28.55 5.05
CA TYR A 70 9.39 29.11 5.20
C TYR A 70 9.70 30.21 4.17
N HIS A 71 8.71 30.70 3.43
CA HIS A 71 8.88 31.79 2.47
C HIS A 71 9.43 33.06 3.16
N PRO A 72 10.46 33.71 2.60
CA PRO A 72 11.01 34.95 3.13
C PRO A 72 9.93 36.04 3.33
N ASP A 73 9.05 36.23 2.34
CA ASP A 73 7.95 37.22 2.42
C ASP A 73 6.89 36.91 3.49
N ARG A 74 6.94 35.72 4.11
CA ARG A 74 6.02 35.29 5.16
C ARG A 74 6.70 35.18 6.53
N GLY A 75 7.88 35.79 6.68
CA GLY A 75 8.68 35.74 7.91
C GLY A 75 9.58 34.51 8.01
N GLY A 76 9.74 33.75 6.92
CA GLY A 76 10.77 32.73 6.80
C GLY A 76 12.14 33.32 6.44
N SER A 77 13.07 32.48 5.99
CA SER A 77 14.43 32.93 5.66
C SER A 77 14.85 32.49 4.25
N ASN A 78 15.66 33.33 3.60
CA ASN A 78 16.25 33.00 2.30
C ASN A 78 17.09 31.72 2.35
N ALA A 79 17.80 31.48 3.45
CA ALA A 79 18.58 30.27 3.65
C ALA A 79 17.70 29.01 3.74
N ALA A 80 16.56 29.09 4.43
CA ALA A 80 15.59 27.98 4.48
C ALA A 80 14.97 27.73 3.11
N MET A 81 14.61 28.79 2.39
CA MET A 81 14.06 28.68 1.04
C MET A 81 15.05 28.04 0.06
N ALA A 82 16.33 28.43 0.11
CA ALA A 82 17.39 27.82 -0.69
C ALA A 82 17.53 26.32 -0.41
N ALA A 83 17.58 25.93 0.87
CA ALA A 83 17.67 24.51 1.24
C ALA A 83 16.45 23.68 0.78
N ILE A 84 15.25 24.27 0.76
CA ILE A 84 14.03 23.61 0.25
C ILE A 84 14.13 23.40 -1.26
N ASN A 85 14.62 24.40 -2.00
CA ASN A 85 14.83 24.30 -3.45
C ASN A 85 15.87 23.23 -3.78
N ASP A 86 17.03 23.27 -3.11
CA ASP A 86 18.09 22.28 -3.32
C ASP A 86 17.58 20.85 -3.07
N ALA A 87 16.81 20.66 -2.00
CA ALA A 87 16.19 19.36 -1.70
C ALA A 87 15.17 18.94 -2.75
N TYR A 88 14.37 19.88 -3.28
CA TYR A 88 13.41 19.60 -4.35
C TYR A 88 14.10 19.17 -5.65
N ASP A 89 15.20 19.83 -6.01
CA ASP A 89 15.98 19.50 -7.20
C ASP A 89 16.62 18.11 -7.09
N VAL A 90 17.21 17.78 -5.91
CA VAL A 90 17.74 16.43 -5.65
C VAL A 90 16.64 15.37 -5.75
N LEU A 91 15.47 15.61 -5.17
CA LEU A 91 14.34 14.67 -5.23
C LEU A 91 13.83 14.51 -6.68
N ARG A 92 13.76 15.60 -7.43
CA ARG A 92 13.39 15.58 -8.85
C ARG A 92 14.33 14.70 -9.66
N GLU A 93 15.63 14.83 -9.47
CA GLU A 93 16.62 14.00 -10.17
C GLU A 93 16.49 12.52 -9.79
N LEU A 94 16.36 12.22 -8.50
CA LEU A 94 16.21 10.85 -8.02
C LEU A 94 14.95 10.20 -8.60
N LEU A 95 13.82 10.92 -8.62
CA LEU A 95 12.58 10.43 -9.20
C LEU A 95 12.72 10.18 -10.71
N ALA A 96 13.35 11.10 -11.45
CA ALA A 96 13.58 10.94 -12.88
C ALA A 96 14.42 9.69 -13.20
N ARG A 97 15.50 9.45 -12.43
CA ARG A 97 16.35 8.25 -12.57
C ARG A 97 15.59 6.94 -12.28
N ASN A 98 14.48 7.01 -11.55
CA ASN A 98 13.61 5.87 -11.22
C ASN A 98 12.31 5.86 -12.05
N GLY A 99 12.26 6.59 -13.18
CA GLY A 99 11.13 6.57 -14.12
C GLY A 99 9.93 7.41 -13.72
N VAL A 100 10.08 8.34 -12.76
CA VAL A 100 9.02 9.26 -12.32
C VAL A 100 9.42 10.70 -12.67
N GLU A 101 8.81 11.27 -13.71
CA GLU A 101 9.09 12.66 -14.11
C GLU A 101 8.20 13.66 -13.39
N LEU A 102 8.77 14.62 -12.65
CA LEU A 102 8.00 15.77 -12.15
C LEU A 102 7.82 16.76 -13.31
N ASP A 103 6.56 17.06 -13.70
CA ASP A 103 6.31 18.12 -14.69
C ASP A 103 6.87 19.44 -14.17
N ALA A 104 7.54 20.17 -15.06
CA ALA A 104 8.21 21.44 -14.80
C ALA A 104 7.30 22.51 -14.20
#